data_AF-A0A3D5RP68-F1
#
_entry.id   AF-A0A3D5RP68-F1
#
_cell.length_a   1.000
_cell.length_b   1.000
_cell.length_c   1.000
_cell.angle_alpha   90.00
_cell.angle_beta   90.00
_cell.angle_gamma   90.00
#
_symmetry.space_group_name_H-M   'P 1'
#
loop_
_entity.id
_entity.type
_entity.pdbx_description
1 polymer ?
#
loop_
_entity_poly.entity_id
_entity_poly.type
_entity_poly.pdbx_seq_one_letter_code
_entity_poly.pdbx_strand_id
1 'polypeptide(L)'
;MVKKDLQSLIRLRKWEVDEKQRGLAVLLRKEEAIIERQVALEEEIRREVAHTSEVPAEQQFTFAAYLERCGGYREELEDTLNEVRRLGEVAQEELSEAFRQLKPIEETQKLRDVEGEKQESRQEQEDLDEVGLNLHRRRKQRIL
;
A
#
# COMPACT_ATOMS: atom_id res chain seq x y z
N MET A 1 7.81 30.10 -8.44
CA MET A 1 6.58 29.40 -8.88
C MET A 1 6.73 27.87 -8.88
N VAL A 2 7.87 27.33 -9.35
CA VAL A 2 8.10 25.87 -9.57
C VAL A 2 8.08 24.99 -8.30
N LYS A 3 8.52 25.47 -7.12
CA LYS A 3 8.52 24.66 -5.86
C LYS A 3 7.11 24.23 -5.41
N LYS A 4 6.12 25.11 -5.55
CA LYS A 4 4.73 24.86 -5.08
C LYS A 4 3.99 23.83 -5.95
N ASP A 5 4.41 23.73 -7.21
CA ASP A 5 3.87 22.82 -8.20
C ASP A 5 4.32 21.36 -7.94
N LEU A 6 5.62 21.16 -7.69
CA LEU A 6 6.19 19.83 -7.43
C LEU A 6 5.67 19.21 -6.11
N GLN A 7 5.54 20.00 -5.05
CA GLN A 7 4.95 19.55 -3.77
C GLN A 7 3.47 19.16 -3.90
N SER A 8 2.73 19.79 -4.80
CA SER A 8 1.34 19.44 -5.06
C SER A 8 1.25 18.15 -5.88
N LEU A 9 2.12 17.97 -6.87
CA LEU A 9 2.25 16.72 -7.61
C LEU A 9 2.64 15.55 -6.69
N ILE A 10 3.60 15.73 -5.78
CA ILE A 10 3.99 14.68 -4.81
C ILE A 10 2.80 14.25 -3.97
N ARG A 11 1.98 15.19 -3.48
CA ARG A 11 0.78 14.87 -2.70
C ARG A 11 -0.22 14.06 -3.51
N LEU A 12 -0.46 14.45 -4.76
CA LEU A 12 -1.34 13.69 -5.66
C LEU A 12 -0.81 12.26 -5.87
N ARG A 13 0.48 12.11 -6.16
CA ARG A 13 1.10 10.78 -6.39
C ARG A 13 1.12 9.91 -5.15
N LYS A 14 1.30 10.49 -3.95
CA LYS A 14 1.15 9.77 -2.68
C LYS A 14 -0.27 9.27 -2.49
N TRP A 15 -1.25 10.11 -2.77
CA TRP A 15 -2.65 9.69 -2.71
C TRP A 15 -2.96 8.56 -3.71
N GLU A 16 -2.42 8.61 -4.93
CA GLU A 16 -2.54 7.51 -5.89
C GLU A 16 -1.94 6.20 -5.37
N VAL A 17 -0.74 6.25 -4.77
CA VAL A 17 -0.11 5.09 -4.12
C VAL A 17 -0.99 4.54 -3.00
N ASP A 18 -1.47 5.39 -2.10
CA ASP A 18 -2.34 4.99 -0.99
C ASP A 18 -3.63 4.32 -1.51
N GLU A 19 -4.21 4.84 -2.59
CA GLU A 19 -5.42 4.27 -3.18
C GLU A 19 -5.16 2.89 -3.78
N LYS A 20 -4.03 2.71 -4.48
CA LYS A 20 -3.61 1.39 -4.98
C LYS A 20 -3.32 0.41 -3.84
N GLN A 21 -2.70 0.86 -2.75
CA GLN A 21 -2.51 0.05 -1.55
C GLN A 21 -3.84 -0.40 -0.94
N ARG A 22 -4.82 0.49 -0.83
CA ARG A 22 -6.16 0.15 -0.35
C ARG A 22 -6.83 -0.88 -1.26
N GLY A 23 -6.74 -0.70 -2.58
CA GLY A 23 -7.25 -1.64 -3.57
C GLY A 23 -6.67 -3.04 -3.39
N LEU A 24 -5.34 -3.15 -3.31
CA LEU A 24 -4.65 -4.41 -3.06
C LEU A 24 -5.06 -5.04 -1.72
N ALA A 25 -5.14 -4.25 -0.66
CA ALA A 25 -5.55 -4.74 0.66
C ALA A 25 -6.99 -5.30 0.68
N VAL A 26 -7.90 -4.73 -0.13
CA VAL A 26 -9.25 -5.29 -0.31
C VAL A 26 -9.20 -6.65 -1.00
N LEU A 27 -8.39 -6.81 -2.03
CA LEU A 27 -8.24 -8.08 -2.75
C LEU A 27 -7.63 -9.17 -1.86
N LEU A 28 -6.58 -8.85 -1.10
CA LEU A 28 -5.95 -9.79 -0.16
C LEU A 28 -6.91 -10.25 0.93
N ARG A 29 -7.75 -9.35 1.48
CA ARG A 29 -8.79 -9.74 2.44
C ARG A 29 -9.86 -10.63 1.83
N LYS A 30 -10.22 -10.40 0.56
CA LYS A 30 -11.16 -11.28 -0.16
C LYS A 30 -10.54 -12.67 -0.37
N GLU A 31 -9.27 -12.74 -0.75
CA GLU A 31 -8.53 -13.99 -0.89
C GLU A 31 -8.55 -14.79 0.43
N GLU A 32 -8.19 -14.14 1.54
CA GLU A 32 -8.18 -14.76 2.87
C GLU A 32 -9.57 -15.30 3.26
N ALA A 33 -10.62 -14.50 3.05
CA ALA A 33 -12.00 -14.93 3.34
C ALA A 33 -12.45 -16.14 2.50
N ILE A 34 -12.00 -16.25 1.24
CA ILE A 34 -12.31 -17.41 0.39
C ILE A 34 -11.57 -18.65 0.89
N ILE A 35 -10.30 -18.51 1.27
CA ILE A 35 -9.51 -19.61 1.85
C ILE A 35 -10.14 -20.10 3.15
N GLU A 36 -10.52 -19.20 4.05
CA GLU A 36 -11.25 -19.55 5.28
C GLU A 36 -12.55 -20.30 4.98
N ARG A 37 -13.28 -19.86 3.93
CA ARG A 37 -14.52 -20.52 3.52
C ARG A 37 -14.28 -21.93 2.95
N GLN A 38 -13.20 -22.14 2.21
CA GLN A 38 -12.79 -23.46 1.72
C GLN A 38 -12.47 -24.39 2.90
N VAL A 39 -11.70 -23.93 3.88
CA VAL A 39 -11.37 -24.71 5.08
C VAL A 39 -12.63 -25.07 5.86
N ALA A 40 -13.53 -24.10 6.08
CA ALA A 40 -14.79 -24.34 6.78
C ALA A 40 -15.68 -25.36 6.04
N LEU A 41 -15.74 -25.30 4.71
CA LEU A 41 -16.47 -26.27 3.90
C LEU A 41 -15.89 -27.68 4.02
N GLU A 42 -14.56 -27.82 4.02
CA GLU A 42 -13.91 -29.11 4.20
C GLU A 42 -14.17 -29.72 5.58
N GLU A 43 -14.18 -28.90 6.62
CA GLU A 43 -14.57 -29.34 7.96
C GLU A 43 -16.03 -29.76 8.03
N GLU A 44 -16.93 -29.01 7.40
CA GLU A 44 -18.36 -29.33 7.32
C GLU A 44 -18.57 -30.69 6.65
N ILE A 45 -17.97 -30.91 5.48
CA ILE A 45 -18.02 -32.19 4.76
C ILE A 45 -17.48 -33.32 5.63
N ARG A 46 -16.36 -33.12 6.34
CA ARG A 46 -15.77 -34.14 7.22
C ARG A 46 -16.72 -34.53 8.35
N ARG A 47 -17.41 -33.56 8.96
CA ARG A 47 -18.42 -33.82 10.01
C ARG A 47 -19.62 -34.57 9.44
N GLU A 48 -20.09 -34.20 8.27
CA GLU A 48 -21.24 -34.85 7.62
C GLU A 48 -20.93 -36.30 7.20
N VAL A 49 -19.72 -36.57 6.70
CA VAL A 49 -19.23 -37.93 6.39
C VAL A 49 -19.17 -38.79 7.65
N ALA A 50 -18.63 -38.26 8.74
CA ALA A 50 -18.53 -38.97 10.01
C ALA A 50 -19.92 -39.31 10.56
N HIS A 51 -20.85 -38.34 10.53
CA HIS A 51 -22.22 -38.55 10.96
C HIS A 51 -22.96 -39.59 10.11
N THR A 52 -22.87 -39.51 8.78
CA THR A 52 -23.54 -40.45 7.87
C THR A 52 -23.07 -41.89 8.06
N SER A 53 -21.79 -42.07 8.45
CA SER A 53 -21.22 -43.39 8.75
C SER A 53 -21.83 -44.06 9.99
N GLU A 54 -22.50 -43.30 10.87
CA GLU A 54 -23.17 -43.79 12.08
C GLU A 54 -24.67 -44.09 11.86
N VAL A 55 -25.23 -43.68 10.72
CA VAL A 55 -26.67 -43.74 10.42
C VAL A 55 -26.98 -44.92 9.47
N PRO A 56 -28.12 -45.63 9.63
CA PRO A 56 -28.50 -46.73 8.73
C PRO A 56 -28.55 -46.34 7.26
N ALA A 57 -28.13 -47.26 6.37
CA ALA A 57 -28.04 -47.05 4.91
C ALA A 57 -29.33 -46.49 4.27
N GLU A 58 -30.48 -46.85 4.84
CA GLU A 58 -31.81 -46.41 4.40
C GLU A 58 -32.07 -44.90 4.58
N GLN A 59 -31.25 -44.22 5.39
CA GLN A 59 -31.35 -42.78 5.64
C GLN A 59 -30.23 -41.99 4.95
N GLN A 60 -29.32 -42.66 4.22
CA GLN A 60 -28.15 -42.04 3.57
C GLN A 60 -28.45 -41.51 2.15
N PHE A 61 -29.66 -41.71 1.61
CA PHE A 61 -29.99 -41.40 0.21
C PHE A 61 -29.77 -39.93 -0.20
N THR A 62 -29.93 -38.98 0.73
CA THR A 62 -29.73 -37.53 0.46
C THR A 62 -28.27 -37.10 0.48
N PHE A 63 -27.38 -37.95 1.01
CA PHE A 63 -25.98 -37.60 1.23
C PHE A 63 -25.19 -37.46 -0.08
N ALA A 64 -25.46 -38.30 -1.07
CA ALA A 64 -24.80 -38.21 -2.38
C ALA A 64 -25.07 -36.86 -3.08
N ALA A 65 -26.31 -36.39 -3.06
CA ALA A 65 -26.69 -35.09 -3.62
C ALA A 65 -26.05 -33.92 -2.85
N TYR A 66 -25.90 -34.05 -1.53
CA TYR A 66 -25.15 -33.07 -0.71
C TYR A 66 -23.68 -33.00 -1.13
N LEU A 67 -23.02 -34.15 -1.30
CA LEU A 67 -21.61 -34.19 -1.72
C LEU A 67 -21.40 -33.60 -3.11
N GLU A 68 -22.30 -33.88 -4.06
CA GLU A 68 -22.26 -33.28 -5.40
C GLU A 68 -22.36 -31.75 -5.33
N ARG A 69 -23.31 -31.23 -4.55
CA ARG A 69 -23.45 -29.78 -4.32
C ARG A 69 -22.19 -29.18 -3.67
N CYS A 70 -21.59 -29.88 -2.71
CA CYS A 70 -20.35 -29.45 -2.09
C CYS A 70 -19.19 -29.41 -3.10
N GLY A 71 -19.13 -30.38 -4.02
CA GLY A 71 -18.18 -30.40 -5.14
C GLY A 71 -18.31 -29.15 -6.01
N GLY A 72 -19.52 -28.85 -6.49
CA GLY A 72 -19.76 -27.64 -7.28
C GLY A 72 -19.40 -26.35 -6.54
N TYR A 73 -19.72 -26.28 -5.24
CA TYR A 73 -19.35 -25.10 -4.43
C TYR A 73 -17.84 -24.98 -4.20
N ARG A 74 -17.09 -26.10 -4.14
CA ARG A 74 -15.61 -26.07 -4.09
C ARG A 74 -15.03 -25.49 -5.38
N GLU A 75 -15.53 -25.94 -6.54
CA GLU A 75 -15.11 -25.44 -7.85
C GLU A 75 -15.38 -23.93 -7.97
N GLU A 76 -16.58 -23.47 -7.59
CA GLU A 76 -16.91 -22.03 -7.58
C GLU A 76 -15.97 -21.20 -6.69
N LEU A 77 -15.62 -21.71 -5.49
CA LEU A 77 -14.68 -21.02 -4.60
C LEU A 77 -13.27 -21.00 -5.17
N GLU A 78 -12.83 -22.08 -5.82
CA GLU A 78 -11.51 -22.17 -6.46
C GLU A 78 -11.40 -21.22 -7.66
N ASP A 79 -12.42 -21.17 -8.52
CA ASP A 79 -12.47 -20.23 -9.64
C ASP A 79 -12.45 -18.78 -9.14
N THR A 80 -13.24 -18.48 -8.11
CA THR A 80 -13.27 -17.15 -7.50
C THR A 80 -11.91 -16.79 -6.86
N LEU A 81 -11.25 -17.75 -6.21
CA LEU A 81 -9.93 -17.56 -5.62
C LEU A 81 -8.88 -17.23 -6.69
N ASN A 82 -8.88 -17.97 -7.80
CA ASN A 82 -7.97 -17.76 -8.93
C ASN A 82 -8.19 -16.39 -9.57
N GLU A 83 -9.45 -15.97 -9.72
CA GLU A 83 -9.80 -14.63 -10.19
C GLU A 83 -9.25 -13.54 -9.28
N VAL A 84 -9.51 -13.63 -7.97
CA VAL A 84 -9.04 -12.63 -6.99
C VAL A 84 -7.51 -12.55 -6.96
N ARG A 85 -6.82 -13.69 -7.04
CA ARG A 85 -5.35 -13.73 -7.12
C ARG A 85 -4.81 -13.03 -8.35
N ARG A 86 -5.38 -13.31 -9.53
CA ARG A 86 -4.98 -12.63 -10.77
C ARG A 86 -5.20 -11.12 -10.68
N LEU A 87 -6.33 -10.68 -10.14
CA LEU A 87 -6.58 -9.26 -9.88
C LEU A 87 -5.60 -8.67 -8.87
N GLY A 88 -5.21 -9.45 -7.85
CA GLY A 88 -4.20 -9.09 -6.85
C GLY A 88 -2.83 -8.85 -7.47
N GLU A 89 -2.39 -9.74 -8.37
CA GLU A 89 -1.13 -9.58 -9.12
C GLU A 89 -1.13 -8.28 -9.94
N VAL A 90 -2.20 -8.03 -10.69
CA VAL A 90 -2.35 -6.78 -11.45
C VAL A 90 -2.31 -5.56 -10.53
N ALA A 91 -3.04 -5.59 -9.40
CA ALA A 91 -3.03 -4.49 -8.45
C ALA A 91 -1.65 -4.26 -7.81
N GLN A 92 -0.87 -5.32 -7.58
CA GLN A 92 0.50 -5.22 -7.09
C GLN A 92 1.45 -4.61 -8.11
N GLU A 93 1.31 -4.95 -9.39
CA GLU A 93 2.06 -4.32 -10.48
C GLU A 93 1.72 -2.83 -10.60
N GLU A 94 0.43 -2.47 -10.57
CA GLU A 94 -0.02 -1.07 -10.60
C GLU A 94 0.51 -0.27 -9.41
N LEU A 95 0.50 -0.86 -8.20
CA LEU A 95 1.08 -0.23 -7.01
C LEU A 95 2.59 -0.03 -7.17
N SER A 96 3.29 -1.04 -7.69
CA SER A 96 4.73 -0.96 -7.95
C SER A 96 5.06 0.15 -8.95
N GLU A 97 4.24 0.29 -9.99
CA GLU A 97 4.37 1.36 -10.98
C GLU A 97 4.12 2.74 -10.37
N ALA A 98 3.07 2.90 -9.56
CA ALA A 98 2.81 4.17 -8.86
C ALA A 98 4.00 4.59 -7.97
N PHE A 99 4.62 3.63 -7.26
CA PHE A 99 5.84 3.90 -6.49
C PHE A 99 7.03 4.30 -7.37
N ARG A 100 7.24 3.64 -8.51
CA ARG A 100 8.31 4.00 -9.47
C ARG A 100 8.14 5.43 -9.99
N GLN A 101 6.91 5.89 -10.18
CA GLN A 101 6.63 7.26 -10.63
C GLN A 101 6.79 8.29 -9.50
N LEU A 102 6.48 7.93 -8.24
CA LEU A 102 6.60 8.84 -7.11
C LEU A 102 8.07 9.11 -6.72
N LYS A 103 8.93 8.08 -6.67
CA LYS A 103 10.29 8.21 -6.11
C LYS A 103 11.16 9.29 -6.78
N PRO A 104 11.26 9.38 -8.12
CA PRO A 104 12.11 10.39 -8.75
C PRO A 104 11.66 11.82 -8.43
N ILE A 105 10.36 12.02 -8.30
CA ILE A 105 9.76 13.33 -7.96
C ILE A 105 10.14 13.71 -6.52
N GLU A 106 10.06 12.77 -5.59
CA GLU A 106 10.50 12.98 -4.20
C GLU A 106 12.00 13.27 -4.10
N GLU A 107 12.84 12.53 -4.82
CA GLU A 107 14.30 12.75 -4.83
C GLU A 107 14.65 14.12 -5.39
N THR A 108 14.01 14.52 -6.49
CA THR A 108 14.19 15.85 -7.10
C THR A 108 13.81 16.97 -6.12
N GLN A 109 12.70 16.80 -5.40
CA GLN A 109 12.25 17.77 -4.41
C GLN A 109 13.20 17.85 -3.21
N LYS A 110 13.69 16.71 -2.70
CA LYS A 110 14.69 16.66 -1.62
C LYS A 110 15.96 17.42 -1.99
N LEU A 111 16.48 17.22 -3.20
CA LEU A 111 17.66 17.95 -3.68
C LEU A 111 17.43 19.46 -3.72
N ARG A 112 16.26 19.91 -4.19
CA ARG A 112 15.88 21.33 -4.22
C ARG A 112 15.72 21.96 -2.85
N ASP A 113 15.33 21.17 -1.86
CA ASP A 113 15.16 21.64 -0.48
C ASP A 113 16.53 21.81 0.17
N VAL A 114 17.42 20.81 0.05
CA VAL A 114 18.82 20.90 0.54
C VAL A 114 19.58 22.06 -0.11
N GLU A 115 19.42 22.27 -1.42
CA GLU A 115 20.08 23.40 -2.09
C GLU A 115 19.51 24.74 -1.63
N GLY A 116 18.19 24.83 -1.40
CA GLY A 116 17.56 26.03 -0.85
C GLY A 116 18.07 26.38 0.54
N GLU A 117 18.09 25.39 1.46
CA GLU A 117 18.61 25.56 2.82
C GLU A 117 20.07 26.02 2.83
N LYS A 118 20.89 25.48 1.92
CA LYS A 118 22.29 25.88 1.78
C LYS A 118 22.44 27.31 1.29
N GLN A 119 21.58 27.79 0.39
CA GLN A 119 21.61 29.18 -0.07
C GLN A 119 21.14 30.13 1.03
N GLU A 120 20.07 29.79 1.75
CA GLU A 120 19.57 30.58 2.88
C GLU A 120 20.64 30.69 3.98
N SER A 121 21.26 29.59 4.38
CA SER A 121 22.33 29.59 5.37
C SER A 121 23.57 30.40 4.92
N ARG A 122 23.89 30.39 3.62
CA ARG A 122 24.96 31.23 3.06
C ARG A 122 24.62 32.70 3.13
N GLN A 123 23.41 33.08 2.72
CA GLN A 123 22.93 34.46 2.78
C GLN A 123 22.93 34.98 4.22
N GLU A 124 22.43 34.19 5.18
CA GLU A 124 22.45 34.53 6.60
C GLU A 124 23.88 34.75 7.13
N GLN A 125 24.83 33.89 6.73
CA GLN A 125 26.23 34.05 7.13
C GLN A 125 26.86 35.33 6.55
N GLU A 126 26.61 35.62 5.28
CA GLU A 126 27.10 36.85 4.63
C GLU A 126 26.54 38.10 5.31
N ASP A 127 25.25 38.11 5.64
CA ASP A 127 24.59 39.21 6.35
C ASP A 127 25.17 39.41 7.77
N LEU A 128 25.42 38.31 8.49
CA LEU A 128 26.04 38.34 9.83
C LEU A 128 27.49 38.85 9.78
N ASP A 129 28.26 38.43 8.78
CA ASP A 129 29.63 38.88 8.57
C ASP A 129 29.68 40.38 8.25
N GLU A 130 28.74 40.88 7.43
CA GLU A 130 28.61 42.30 7.12
C GLU A 130 28.30 43.13 8.39
N VAL A 131 27.36 42.67 9.22
CA VAL A 131 27.04 43.30 10.52
C VAL A 131 28.27 43.32 11.43
N GLY A 132 29.00 42.21 11.51
CA GLY A 132 30.23 42.07 12.32
C GLY A 132 31.31 43.05 11.88
N LEU A 133 31.59 43.14 10.57
CA LEU A 133 32.56 44.08 10.00
C LEU A 133 32.17 45.54 10.26
N ASN A 134 30.89 45.88 10.09
CA ASN A 134 30.38 47.22 10.35
C ASN A 134 30.51 47.62 11.82
N LEU A 135 30.20 46.70 12.75
CA LEU A 135 30.38 46.93 14.19
C LEU A 135 31.86 47.14 14.55
N HIS A 136 32.74 46.32 13.99
CA HIS A 136 34.19 46.44 14.20
C HIS A 136 34.73 47.79 13.67
N ARG A 137 34.33 48.21 12.46
CA ARG A 137 34.71 49.52 11.89
C ARG A 137 34.27 50.68 12.77
N ARG A 138 33.03 50.66 13.27
CA ARG A 138 32.50 51.69 14.19
C ARG A 138 33.28 51.77 15.50
N ARG A 139 33.69 50.62 16.07
CA ARG A 139 34.54 50.60 17.27
C ARG A 139 35.90 51.23 16.99
N LYS A 140 36.52 50.90 15.85
CA LYS A 140 37.84 51.43 15.47
C LYS A 140 37.83 52.95 15.24
N GLN A 141 36.75 53.49 14.68
CA GLN A 141 36.56 54.94 14.50
C GLN A 141 36.27 55.71 15.80
N ARG A 142 35.84 55.04 16.88
CA ARG A 142 35.63 55.69 18.21
C ARG A 142 36.89 55.77 19.08
N ILE A 143 37.97 55.10 18.67
CA ILE A 143 39.24 55.01 19.43
C ILE A 143 40.32 55.92 18.81
N LEU A 144 40.04 56.52 17.65
CA LEU A 144 40.80 57.62 17.04
C LEU A 144 40.09 58.95 17.30
#